data_AF-A0A4Q3VNK4-F1
#
_entry.id   AF-A0A4Q3VNK4-F1
#
_cell.length_a   1.000
_cell.length_b   1.000
_cell.length_c   1.000
_cell.angle_alpha   90.00
_cell.angle_beta   90.00
_cell.angle_gamma   90.00
#
_symmetry.space_group_name_H-M   'P 1'
#
loop_
_entity.id
_entity.type
_entity.pdbx_description
1 polymer ?
#
loop_
_entity_poly.entity_id
_entity_poly.type
_entity_poly.pdbx_seq_one_letter_code
_entity_poly.pdbx_strand_id
1 'polypeptide(L)' 'MAERKLFGTDGVRGIANKKLTPELAFALGQAAGRYLQETEQSPVAVIARDTRTSG' A
#
# COMPACT_ATOMS: atom_id res chain seq x y z
N MET A 1 -1.10 21.81 -11.86
CA MET A 1 -0.68 20.89 -10.79
C MET A 1 -0.73 19.48 -11.37
N ALA A 2 0.41 18.84 -11.62
CA ALA A 2 0.40 17.48 -12.19
C ALA A 2 -0.36 16.54 -11.27
N GLU A 3 -1.37 15.86 -11.81
CA GLU A 3 -2.16 14.84 -11.14
C GLU A 3 -1.21 13.79 -10.54
N ARG A 4 -1.16 13.69 -9.21
CA ARG A 4 -0.28 12.73 -8.53
C ARG A 4 -0.87 11.33 -8.67
N LYS A 5 -0.49 10.64 -9.74
CA LYS A 5 -0.81 9.21 -9.91
C LYS A 5 -0.05 8.40 -8.85
N LEU A 6 -0.77 7.88 -7.85
CA LEU A 6 -0.22 7.03 -6.79
C LEU A 6 0.11 5.61 -7.30
N PHE A 7 -0.78 5.05 -8.12
CA PHE A 7 -0.66 3.70 -8.65
C PHE A 7 0.00 3.69 -10.04
N GLY A 8 1.15 3.01 -10.13
CA GLY A 8 1.76 2.62 -11.40
C GLY A 8 1.17 1.31 -11.92
N THR A 9 1.90 0.62 -12.81
CA THR A 9 1.48 -0.67 -13.38
C THR A 9 1.32 -1.76 -12.31
N ASP A 10 2.28 -1.87 -11.39
CA ASP A 10 2.32 -2.93 -10.36
C ASP A 10 2.15 -2.36 -8.94
N GLY A 11 1.30 -1.35 -8.78
CA GLY A 11 1.03 -0.73 -7.48
C GLY A 11 1.83 0.55 -7.19
N VAL A 12 2.04 0.83 -5.90
CA VAL A 12 2.65 2.09 -5.44
C VAL A 12 4.15 1.90 -5.21
N ARG A 13 4.97 2.71 -5.90
CA ARG A 13 6.44 2.65 -5.81
C ARG A 13 7.05 4.01 -5.49
N GLY A 14 8.17 3.99 -4.78
CA GLY A 14 8.94 5.19 -4.45
C GLY A 14 10.15 4.87 -3.58
N ILE A 15 11.00 5.88 -3.36
CA ILE A 15 12.08 5.78 -2.39
C ILE A 15 11.47 5.75 -0.99
N ALA A 16 11.84 4.73 -0.21
CA ALA A 16 11.41 4.57 1.18
C ALA A 16 11.77 5.80 2.01
N ASN A 17 10.88 6.20 2.93
CA ASN A 17 11.00 7.39 3.77
C ASN A 17 11.16 8.73 3.02
N LYS A 18 10.85 8.77 1.71
CA LYS A 18 10.78 10.01 0.93
C LYS A 18 9.45 10.15 0.20
N LYS A 19 9.20 9.24 -0.75
CA LYS A 19 7.95 9.19 -1.52
C LYS A 19 7.07 8.05 -1.04
N LEU A 20 7.66 6.91 -0.70
CA LEU A 20 6.98 5.79 -0.06
C LEU A 20 7.21 5.91 1.46
N THR A 21 6.38 6.72 2.11
CA THR A 21 6.50 6.98 3.55
C THR A 21 5.70 5.95 4.37
N PRO A 22 6.02 5.77 5.66
CA PRO A 22 5.24 4.90 6.54
C PRO A 22 3.76 5.28 6.60
N GLU A 23 3.44 6.57 6.58
CA GLU A 23 2.06 7.07 6.60
C GLU A 23 1.31 6.69 5.33
N LEU A 24 1.99 6.78 4.18
CA LEU A 24 1.41 6.32 2.91
C LEU A 24 1.19 4.80 2.91
N ALA A 25 2.15 4.02 3.40
CA ALA A 25 2.02 2.57 3.51
C ALA A 25 0.84 2.18 4.42
N PHE A 26 0.70 2.85 5.57
CA PHE A 26 -0.41 2.63 6.50
C PHE A 26 -1.76 3.03 5.89
N ALA A 27 -1.83 4.16 5.19
CA ALA A 27 -3.05 4.58 4.50
C ALA A 27 -3.48 3.57 3.41
N LEU A 28 -2.53 3.02 2.65
CA LEU A 28 -2.81 1.97 1.66
C LEU A 28 -3.32 0.69 2.32
N GLY A 29 -2.71 0.26 3.43
CA GLY A 29 -3.16 -0.91 4.19
C GLY A 29 -4.57 -0.75 4.75
N GLN A 30 -4.89 0.42 5.32
CA GLN A 30 -6.25 0.72 5.79
C GLN A 30 -7.27 0.72 4.66
N ALA A 31 -6.96 1.35 3.52
CA ALA A 31 -7.84 1.37 2.36
C ALA A 31 -8.10 -0.04 1.83
N ALA A 32 -7.05 -0.88 1.71
CA ALA A 32 -7.18 -2.27 1.31
C ALA A 32 -7.99 -3.09 2.32
N GLY A 33 -7.75 -2.91 3.63
CA GLY A 33 -8.49 -3.60 4.69
C GLY A 33 -9.97 -3.27 4.66
N ARG A 34 -10.32 -1.99 4.47
CA ARG A 34 -11.71 -1.56 4.32
C ARG A 34 -12.37 -2.18 3.09
N TYR A 35 -11.68 -2.15 1.95
CA TYR A 35 -12.18 -2.76 0.73
C TYR A 35 -12.46 -4.26 0.93
N LEU A 36 -11.54 -5.00 1.54
CA LEU A 36 -11.72 -6.43 1.80
C LEU A 36 -12.89 -6.71 2.75
N GLN A 37 -13.13 -5.88 3.76
CA GLN A 37 -14.30 -6.00 4.64
C GLN A 37 -15.63 -5.79 3.91
N GLU A 38 -15.64 -4.99 2.85
CA GLU A 38 -16.83 -4.72 2.05
C GLU A 38 -17.07 -5.82 0.99
N THR A 39 -16.02 -6.51 0.54
CA THR A 39 -16.12 -7.52 -0.54
C THR A 39 -16.10 -8.97 -0.08
N GLU A 40 -15.55 -9.27 1.11
CA GLU A 40 -15.38 -10.63 1.62
C GLU A 40 -16.08 -10.81 2.98
N GLN A 41 -16.74 -11.96 3.19
CA GLN A 41 -17.46 -12.25 4.43
C GLN A 41 -16.51 -12.46 5.64
N SER A 42 -15.34 -13.05 5.39
CA SER A 42 -14.30 -13.34 6.39
C SER A 42 -12.92 -13.02 5.79
N PRO A 43 -12.56 -11.72 5.68
CA PRO A 43 -11.38 -11.30 4.95
C PRO A 43 -10.08 -11.78 5.62
N VAL A 44 -9.19 -12.35 4.81
CA VAL A 44 -7.83 -12.75 5.21
C VAL A 44 -6.83 -12.10 4.25
N ALA A 45 -5.77 -11.51 4.78
CA ALA A 45 -4.70 -10.91 3.99
C ALA A 45 -3.35 -11.53 4.37
N VAL A 46 -2.53 -11.82 3.36
CA VAL A 46 -1.15 -12.27 3.53
C VAL A 46 -0.21 -11.12 3.22
N ILE A 47 0.73 -10.84 4.12
CA ILE A 47 1.73 -9.79 3.96
C ILE A 47 3.10 -10.44 3.80
N ALA A 48 3.84 -10.02 2.77
CA ALA A 48 5.20 -10.46 2.49
C ALA A 48 6.09 -9.26 2.15
N ARG A 49 7.40 -9.43 2.35
CA ARG A 49 8.43 -8.42 2.07
C ARG A 49 9.67 -9.09 1.47
N ASP A 50 10.49 -8.29 0.79
CA ASP A 50 11.83 -8.70 0.40
C ASP A 50 12.85 -8.40 1.53
N THR A 51 14.15 -8.53 1.21
CA THR A 51 15.26 -8.31 2.14
C THR A 51 15.65 -6.83 2.32
N ARG A 52 14.92 -5.87 1.72
CA ARG A 52 15.24 -4.45 1.90
C ARG A 52 15.06 -4.04 3.34
N THR A 53 15.95 -3.18 3.83
CA THR A 53 15.88 -2.62 5.19
C THR A 53 14.59 -1.85 5.48
N SER A 54 13.95 -1.29 4.44
CA SER A 54 12.72 -0.51 4.57
C SER A 54 11.43 -1.33 4.65
N GLY A 55 11.49 -2.63 4.35
CA GLY A 55 10.31 -3.49 4.43
C GLY A 55 9.85 -3.68 5.87
#